data_AF-A0A4Y7LEY5-F1
#
_entry.id   AF-A0A4Y7LEY5-F1
#
_cell.length_a   1.000
_cell.length_b   1.000
_cell.length_c   1.000
_cell.angle_alpha   90.00
_cell.angle_beta   90.00
_cell.angle_gamma   90.00
#
_symmetry.space_group_name_H-M   'P 1'
#
loop_
_entity.id
_entity.type
_entity.pdbx_description
1 polymer ?
#
loop_
_entity_poly.entity_id
_entity_poly.type
_entity_poly.pdbx_seq_one_letter_code
_entity_poly.pdbx_strand_id
1 'polypeptide(L)'
;MESSRRAAVISAATNGELKRLKKLLAKYDDGRGLANTAMNVKDDNGVGVIHFAAVEGKLNVLKYLIEELGLDVNMKDKKGDSPLLHATMDGNINTVDC
;
A
#
# COMPACT_ATOMS: atom_id res chain seq x y z
N MET A 1 -11.62 7.99 14.96
CA MET A 1 -11.84 8.25 13.50
C MET A 1 -10.53 8.24 12.68
N GLU A 2 -9.48 7.53 13.11
CA GLU A 2 -8.25 7.34 12.31
C GLU A 2 -8.31 6.11 11.40
N SER A 3 -9.01 5.06 11.85
CA SER A 3 -9.26 3.84 11.08
C SER A 3 -9.93 4.13 9.74
N SER A 4 -10.92 5.05 9.70
CA SER A 4 -11.57 5.46 8.43
C SER A 4 -10.66 6.25 7.49
N ARG A 5 -9.67 7.00 8.01
CA ARG A 5 -8.73 7.75 7.15
C ARG A 5 -7.80 6.78 6.42
N ARG A 6 -7.24 5.82 7.16
CA ARG A 6 -6.36 4.78 6.61
C ARG A 6 -7.09 3.89 5.62
N ALA A 7 -8.30 3.44 5.96
CA ALA A 7 -9.14 2.63 5.09
C ALA A 7 -9.44 3.34 3.75
N ALA A 8 -9.68 4.65 3.74
CA ALA A 8 -9.93 5.40 2.50
C ALA A 8 -8.69 5.44 1.58
N VAL A 9 -7.49 5.62 2.15
CA VAL A 9 -6.23 5.61 1.40
C VAL A 9 -5.95 4.22 0.83
N ILE A 10 -6.13 3.18 1.64
CA ILE A 10 -5.97 1.79 1.22
C ILE A 10 -6.94 1.46 0.09
N SER A 11 -8.23 1.77 0.25
CA SER A 11 -9.24 1.54 -0.78
C SER A 11 -8.89 2.23 -2.10
N ALA A 12 -8.40 3.46 -2.08
CA ALA A 12 -7.96 4.14 -3.31
C ALA A 12 -6.76 3.44 -3.97
N ALA A 13 -5.81 2.91 -3.17
CA ALA A 13 -4.68 2.16 -3.69
C ALA A 13 -5.10 0.81 -4.28
N THR A 14 -5.94 0.06 -3.56
CA THR A 14 -6.54 -1.22 -3.99
C THR A 14 -7.32 -1.06 -5.29
N ASN A 15 -8.07 0.03 -5.47
CA ASN A 15 -8.82 0.26 -6.71
C ASN A 15 -7.97 0.86 -7.86
N GLY A 16 -6.68 1.17 -7.62
CA GLY A 16 -5.83 1.82 -8.62
C GLY A 16 -6.15 3.30 -8.87
N GLU A 17 -6.92 3.94 -7.97
CA GLU A 17 -7.37 5.33 -8.07
C GLU A 17 -6.25 6.32 -7.71
N LEU A 18 -5.21 6.39 -8.53
CA LEU A 18 -4.02 7.20 -8.26
C LEU A 18 -4.34 8.67 -7.93
N LYS A 19 -5.25 9.31 -8.68
CA LYS A 19 -5.65 10.70 -8.44
C LYS A 19 -6.29 10.89 -7.05
N ARG A 20 -7.15 9.96 -6.65
CA ARG A 20 -7.82 9.97 -5.35
C ARG A 20 -6.83 9.69 -4.23
N LEU A 21 -5.92 8.73 -4.44
CA LEU A 21 -4.82 8.42 -3.53
C LEU A 21 -3.96 9.66 -3.25
N LYS A 22 -3.48 10.35 -4.30
CA LYS A 22 -2.69 11.59 -4.16
C LYS A 22 -3.42 12.65 -3.35
N LYS A 23 -4.72 12.85 -3.64
CA LYS A 23 -5.55 13.83 -2.92
C LYS A 23 -5.73 13.48 -1.44
N LEU A 24 -5.91 12.20 -1.13
CA LEU A 24 -6.03 11.72 0.26
C LEU A 24 -4.71 11.87 1.01
N LEU A 25 -3.59 11.44 0.41
CA LEU A 25 -2.27 11.58 1.02
C LEU A 25 -1.94 13.06 1.29
N ALA A 26 -2.20 13.95 0.33
CA ALA A 26 -2.01 15.39 0.53
C ALA A 26 -2.94 15.98 1.60
N LYS A 27 -4.16 15.45 1.75
CA LYS A 27 -5.10 15.88 2.79
C LYS A 27 -4.69 15.42 4.19
N TYR A 28 -4.00 14.29 4.29
CA TYR A 28 -3.54 13.71 5.56
C TYR A 28 -2.07 14.00 5.85
N ASP A 29 -1.39 14.74 4.98
CA ASP A 29 -0.01 15.14 5.20
C ASP A 29 0.05 16.19 6.32
N ASP A 30 0.50 15.76 7.49
CA ASP A 30 0.71 16.65 8.64
C ASP A 30 2.03 17.44 8.54
N GLY A 31 2.58 17.63 7.34
CA GLY A 31 3.90 18.24 7.12
C GLY A 31 5.09 17.31 7.39
N ARG A 32 4.84 16.02 7.64
CA ARG A 32 5.88 14.98 7.85
C ARG A 32 6.36 14.33 6.55
N GLY A 33 5.78 14.73 5.42
CA GLY A 33 6.11 14.21 4.10
C GLY A 33 5.20 13.06 3.67
N LEU A 34 4.80 13.10 2.40
CA LEU A 34 3.84 12.17 1.80
C LEU A 34 4.26 10.71 1.93
N ALA A 35 5.57 10.44 1.87
CA ALA A 35 6.16 9.12 2.03
C ALA A 35 5.89 8.55 3.44
N ASN A 36 6.13 9.36 4.47
CA ASN A 36 5.89 8.97 5.86
C ASN A 36 4.39 8.82 6.13
N THR A 37 3.57 9.71 5.56
CA THR A 37 2.12 9.62 5.61
C THR A 37 1.65 8.29 5.01
N ALA A 38 2.11 7.92 3.81
CA ALA A 38 1.77 6.67 3.14
C ALA A 38 2.26 5.43 3.91
N MET A 39 3.49 5.44 4.43
CA MET A 39 4.06 4.35 5.23
C MET A 39 3.29 4.14 6.55
N ASN A 40 2.76 5.22 7.14
CA ASN A 40 1.97 5.13 8.37
C ASN A 40 0.52 4.67 8.10
N VAL A 41 0.08 4.66 6.84
CA VAL A 41 -1.19 4.06 6.43
C VAL A 41 -1.02 2.55 6.36
N LYS A 42 -1.30 1.92 7.50
CA LYS A 42 -1.35 0.47 7.68
C LYS A 42 -2.58 0.06 8.47
N ASP A 43 -3.08 -1.12 8.15
CA ASP A 43 -4.16 -1.78 8.85
C ASP A 43 -3.71 -2.36 10.20
N ASP A 44 -4.63 -2.93 10.98
CA ASP A 44 -4.36 -3.52 12.30
C ASP A 44 -3.33 -4.68 12.23
N ASN A 45 -3.25 -5.36 11.08
CA ASN A 45 -2.24 -6.38 10.78
C ASN A 45 -0.88 -5.80 10.34
N GLY A 46 -0.71 -4.47 10.35
CA GLY A 46 0.48 -3.79 9.84
C GLY A 46 0.64 -3.85 8.32
N VAL A 47 -0.37 -4.35 7.61
CA VAL A 47 -0.41 -4.36 6.15
C VAL A 47 -0.55 -2.93 5.67
N GLY A 48 0.50 -2.43 5.02
CA GLY A 48 0.58 -1.06 4.50
C GLY A 48 -0.06 -0.89 3.13
N VAL A 49 -0.30 0.35 2.72
CA VAL A 49 -0.87 0.70 1.39
C VAL A 49 -0.13 0.06 0.21
N ILE A 50 1.18 -0.12 0.31
CA ILE A 50 2.02 -0.75 -0.73
C ILE A 50 1.72 -2.25 -0.89
N HIS A 51 1.35 -2.95 0.18
CA HIS A 51 1.00 -4.37 0.13
C HIS A 51 -0.32 -4.54 -0.63
N PHE A 52 -1.34 -3.75 -0.28
CA PHE A 52 -2.63 -3.79 -0.97
C PHE A 52 -2.53 -3.43 -2.45
N ALA A 53 -1.71 -2.43 -2.80
CA ALA A 53 -1.46 -2.09 -4.19
C ALA A 53 -0.76 -3.23 -4.94
N ALA A 54 0.11 -3.99 -4.25
CA ALA A 54 0.81 -5.13 -4.82
C ALA A 54 -0.10 -6.36 -5.00
N VAL A 55 -0.91 -6.71 -3.99
CA VAL A 55 -1.96 -7.75 -4.06
C VAL A 55 -2.80 -7.57 -5.32
N GLU A 56 -3.31 -6.35 -5.50
CA GLU A 56 -4.22 -6.02 -6.60
C GLU A 56 -3.54 -5.78 -7.95
N GLY A 57 -2.22 -5.92 -8.01
CA GLY A 57 -1.43 -5.68 -9.22
C GLY A 57 -1.50 -4.23 -9.74
N LYS A 58 -1.75 -3.24 -8.86
CA LYS A 58 -1.88 -1.82 -9.25
C LYS A 58 -0.52 -1.18 -9.46
N LEU A 59 0.11 -1.54 -10.59
CA LEU A 59 1.44 -1.06 -10.99
C LEU A 59 1.55 0.47 -11.03
N ASN A 60 0.49 1.17 -11.46
CA ASN A 60 0.45 2.64 -11.49
C ASN A 60 0.55 3.27 -10.09
N VAL A 61 -0.08 2.66 -9.10
CA VAL A 61 -0.02 3.08 -7.70
C VAL A 61 1.34 2.72 -7.11
N LEU A 62 1.81 1.48 -7.33
CA LEU A 62 3.13 1.05 -6.88
C LEU A 62 4.25 1.95 -7.40
N LYS A 63 4.22 2.27 -8.70
CA LYS A 63 5.19 3.16 -9.33
C LYS A 63 5.20 4.52 -8.65
N TYR A 64 4.04 5.09 -8.35
CA TYR A 64 3.96 6.35 -7.62
C TYR A 64 4.48 6.23 -6.18
N LEU A 65 4.12 5.16 -5.46
CA LEU A 65 4.58 4.96 -4.09
C LEU A 65 6.11 4.76 -4.02
N ILE A 66 6.70 4.01 -4.96
CA ILE A 66 8.12 3.67 -4.94
C ILE A 66 8.97 4.76 -5.60
N GLU A 67 8.65 5.16 -6.84
CA GLU A 67 9.48 6.10 -7.59
C GLU A 67 9.27 7.55 -7.15
N GLU A 68 8.02 7.95 -6.85
CA GLU A 68 7.73 9.36 -6.55
C GLU A 68 7.74 9.65 -5.05
N LEU A 69 7.25 8.73 -4.22
CA LEU A 69 7.30 8.88 -2.77
C LEU A 69 8.54 8.22 -2.14
N GLY A 70 9.28 7.39 -2.86
CA GLY A 70 10.48 6.75 -2.30
C GLY A 70 10.19 5.68 -1.24
N LEU A 71 9.01 5.04 -1.26
CA LEU A 71 8.71 3.95 -0.33
C LEU A 71 9.60 2.73 -0.63
N ASP A 72 10.07 2.09 0.44
CA ASP A 72 10.80 0.83 0.32
C ASP A 72 9.85 -0.30 -0.12
N VAL A 73 10.17 -0.92 -1.26
CA VAL A 73 9.44 -2.06 -1.81
C VAL A 73 9.56 -3.32 -0.95
N ASN A 74 10.56 -3.37 -0.07
CA ASN A 74 10.80 -4.48 0.86
C ASN A 74 10.20 -4.25 2.25
N MET A 75 9.35 -3.23 2.42
CA MET A 75 8.64 -3.03 3.68
C MET A 75 7.94 -4.32 4.10
N LYS A 76 8.05 -4.69 5.37
CA LYS A 76 7.41 -5.89 5.89
C LYS A 76 6.20 -5.52 6.73
N ASP A 77 5.12 -6.29 6.60
CA ASP A 77 3.98 -6.21 7.51
C ASP A 77 4.29 -6.87 8.88
N LYS A 78 3.29 -7.02 9.76
CA LYS A 78 3.52 -7.69 11.07
C LYS A 78 3.81 -9.18 10.95
N LYS A 79 3.43 -9.83 9.84
CA LYS A 79 3.75 -11.23 9.58
C LYS A 79 5.17 -11.41 9.05
N GLY A 80 5.81 -10.32 8.63
CA GLY A 80 7.11 -10.34 7.99
C GLY A 80 7.04 -10.45 6.47
N ASP A 81 5.83 -10.36 5.90
CA ASP A 81 5.57 -10.50 4.49
C ASP A 81 5.84 -9.19 3.76
N SER A 82 6.48 -9.26 2.60
CA SER A 82 6.71 -8.11 1.73
C SER A 82 5.54 -7.88 0.77
N PRO A 83 5.40 -6.68 0.17
CA PRO A 83 4.39 -6.39 -0.84
C PRO A 83 4.45 -7.36 -2.00
N LEU A 84 5.67 -7.73 -2.43
CA LEU A 84 5.87 -8.70 -3.49
C LEU A 84 5.36 -10.08 -3.07
N LEU A 85 5.64 -10.52 -1.83
CA LEU A 85 5.13 -11.79 -1.33
C LEU A 85 3.60 -11.81 -1.29
N HIS A 86 2.98 -10.71 -0.86
CA HIS A 86 1.53 -10.53 -0.89
C HIS A 86 0.95 -10.60 -2.31
N ALA A 87 1.58 -9.94 -3.29
CA ALA A 87 1.19 -10.03 -4.70
C ALA A 87 1.29 -11.47 -5.24
N THR A 88 2.32 -12.21 -4.83
CA THR A 88 2.48 -13.61 -5.24
C THR A 88 1.49 -14.52 -4.53
N MET A 89 1.11 -14.27 -3.29
CA MET A 89 0.13 -15.11 -2.57
C MET A 89 -1.27 -14.97 -3.17
N ASP A 90 -1.67 -13.77 -3.57
CA ASP A 90 -2.99 -13.54 -4.19
C ASP A 90 -3.03 -14.01 -5.65
N GLY A 91 -1.95 -13.80 -6.39
CA GLY A 91 -1.78 -14.30 -7.75
C GLY A 91 -1.55 -15.82 -7.86
N ASN A 92 -1.18 -16.50 -6.75
CA ASN A 92 -0.89 -17.94 -6.72
C ASN A 92 -1.89 -18.74 -5.89
N ILE A 93 -3.16 -18.70 -6.28
CA ILE A 93 -4.06 -19.85 -6.11
C ILE A 93 -3.68 -21.03 -7.05
N ASN A 94 -2.43 -21.14 -7.55
CA ASN A 94 -2.09 -22.19 -8.51
C ASN A 94 -0.62 -22.67 -8.63
N THR A 95 0.33 -22.36 -7.75
CA THR A 95 1.73 -22.83 -8.00
C THR A 95 2.61 -23.23 -6.81
N VAL A 96 2.06 -23.71 -5.70
CA VAL A 96 2.85 -24.57 -4.79
C VAL A 96 2.04 -25.78 -4.36
N ASP A 97 1.79 -26.66 -5.31
CA ASP A 97 1.67 -28.08 -5.01
C ASP A 97 3.10 -28.64 -4.92
N CYS A 98 3.56 -28.86 -3.69
CA CYS A 98 4.67 -29.76 -3.38
C CYS A 98 4.34 -30.52 -2.10
#